data_AF-A0A813ATY6-F1
#
_entry.id   AF-A0A813ATY6-F1
#
_cell.length_a   1.000
_cell.length_b   1.000
_cell.length_c   1.000
_cell.angle_alpha   90.00
_cell.angle_beta   90.00
_cell.angle_gamma   90.00
#
_symmetry.space_group_name_H-M   'P 1'
#
loop_
_entity.id
_entity.type
_entity.pdbx_description
1 polymer ?
#
loop_
_entity_poly.entity_id
_entity_poly.type
_entity_poly.pdbx_seq_one_letter_code
_entity_poly.pdbx_strand_id
1 'polypeptide(L)'
;MASNFWSALSARVEMVQANLQTELAQGLRDKGLLNADGAWVFLAWDASSKSLKPTTQTPIPMSEMVQIIASIVELVKLPAMVNQFKALKALKSADLKSPTVVIPWTMAVSLRHERAQQLWQHLMRLVGSSVTQLLMCQMRPANLKRSKLSELIAKCVFGPK
;
A
#
# COMPACT_ATOMS: atom_id res chain seq x y z
N MET A 1 -9.91 10.98 -6.82
CA MET A 1 -9.74 9.51 -6.92
C MET A 1 -8.82 8.97 -5.81
N ALA A 2 -7.59 9.48 -5.65
CA ALA A 2 -6.72 9.08 -4.53
C ALA A 2 -7.36 9.35 -3.15
N SER A 3 -7.96 10.53 -2.96
CA SER A 3 -8.66 10.85 -1.70
C SER A 3 -9.71 9.80 -1.32
N ASN A 4 -10.55 9.35 -2.25
CA ASN A 4 -11.60 8.36 -1.95
C ASN A 4 -11.03 7.02 -1.52
N PHE A 5 -9.92 6.58 -2.13
CA PHE A 5 -9.22 5.36 -1.75
C PHE A 5 -8.72 5.45 -0.31
N TRP A 6 -8.04 6.54 0.05
CA TRP A 6 -7.50 6.73 1.39
C TRP A 6 -8.59 6.97 2.44
N SER A 7 -9.66 7.70 2.11
CA SER A 7 -10.81 7.86 3.00
C SER A 7 -11.53 6.54 3.26
N ALA A 8 -11.65 5.66 2.25
CA ALA A 8 -12.22 4.33 2.44
C ALA A 8 -11.33 3.44 3.33
N LEU A 9 -9.99 3.57 3.22
CA LEU A 9 -9.08 2.88 4.13
C LEU A 9 -9.24 3.39 5.57
N SER A 10 -9.28 4.71 5.76
CA SER A 10 -9.48 5.34 7.08
C SER A 10 -10.73 4.81 7.77
N ALA A 11 -11.87 4.87 7.08
CA ALA A 11 -13.14 4.39 7.62
C ALA A 11 -13.09 2.90 8.03
N ARG A 12 -12.40 2.05 7.26
CA ARG A 12 -12.24 0.63 7.61
C ARG A 12 -11.34 0.44 8.84
N VAL A 13 -10.27 1.23 8.97
CA VAL A 13 -9.38 1.15 10.14
C VAL A 13 -10.07 1.65 11.40
N GLU A 14 -10.82 2.74 11.31
CA GLU A 14 -11.65 3.26 12.41
C GLU A 14 -12.71 2.24 12.82
N MET A 15 -13.35 1.56 11.87
CA MET A 15 -14.27 0.46 12.15
C MET A 15 -13.57 -0.69 12.89
N VAL A 16 -12.36 -1.08 12.49
CA VAL A 16 -11.58 -2.10 13.20
C VAL A 16 -11.23 -1.63 14.62
N GLN A 17 -10.80 -0.38 14.78
CA GLN A 17 -10.46 0.21 16.08
C GLN A 17 -11.66 0.16 17.05
N ALA A 18 -12.85 0.55 16.58
CA ALA A 18 -14.08 0.51 17.37
C ALA A 18 -14.52 -0.92 17.75
N ASN A 19 -14.02 -1.93 17.02
CA ASN A 19 -14.43 -3.32 17.13
C ASN A 19 -13.27 -4.27 17.51
N LEU A 20 -12.24 -3.78 18.20
CA LEU A 20 -11.05 -4.55 18.57
C LEU A 20 -11.31 -5.80 19.44
N GLN A 21 -12.46 -5.84 20.11
CA GLN A 21 -12.89 -6.94 20.99
C GLN A 21 -13.93 -7.86 20.35
N THR A 22 -14.37 -7.60 19.12
CA THR A 22 -15.42 -8.38 18.46
C THR A 22 -14.84 -9.47 17.57
N GLU A 23 -15.73 -10.32 17.03
CA GLU A 23 -15.39 -11.37 16.06
C GLU A 23 -14.65 -10.84 14.84
N LEU A 24 -14.88 -9.58 14.45
CA LEU A 24 -14.18 -8.94 13.34
C LEU A 24 -12.67 -8.86 13.60
N ALA A 25 -12.28 -8.37 14.77
CA ALA A 25 -10.87 -8.28 15.14
C ALA A 25 -10.26 -9.68 15.34
N GLN A 26 -11.03 -10.63 15.88
CA GLN A 26 -10.58 -12.02 15.98
C GLN A 26 -10.28 -12.62 14.61
N GLY A 27 -11.18 -12.46 13.63
CA GLY A 27 -10.95 -12.92 12.27
C GLY A 27 -9.75 -12.25 11.58
N LEU A 28 -9.39 -11.02 11.96
CA LEU A 28 -8.16 -10.37 11.49
C LEU A 28 -6.90 -10.95 12.14
N ARG A 29 -6.97 -11.32 13.43
CA ARG A 29 -5.87 -12.02 14.14
C ARG A 29 -5.66 -13.43 13.58
N ASP A 30 -6.75 -14.17 13.32
CA ASP A 30 -6.69 -15.52 12.75
C ASP A 30 -6.08 -15.52 11.34
N LYS A 31 -6.31 -14.45 10.58
CA LYS A 31 -5.68 -14.21 9.27
C LYS A 31 -4.26 -13.66 9.37
N GLY A 32 -3.73 -13.45 10.58
CA GLY A 32 -2.39 -12.89 10.81
C GLY A 32 -2.23 -11.45 10.32
N LEU A 33 -3.32 -10.67 10.28
CA LEU A 33 -3.27 -9.25 9.91
C LEU A 33 -3.04 -8.35 11.14
N LEU A 34 -3.52 -8.79 12.30
CA LEU A 34 -3.26 -8.17 13.60
C LEU A 34 -2.48 -9.15 14.48
N ASN A 35 -1.61 -8.62 15.35
CA ASN A 35 -1.02 -9.41 16.42
C ASN A 35 -1.99 -9.54 17.62
N ALA A 36 -1.55 -10.21 18.68
CA ALA A 36 -2.33 -10.38 19.92
C ALA A 36 -2.75 -9.04 20.54
N ASP A 37 -1.87 -8.03 20.50
CA ASP A 37 -2.11 -6.69 21.04
C ASP A 37 -3.01 -5.80 20.15
N GLY A 38 -3.45 -6.30 18.99
CA GLY A 38 -4.22 -5.52 18.02
C GLY A 38 -3.39 -4.53 17.20
N ALA A 39 -2.07 -4.71 17.14
CA ALA A 39 -1.17 -3.97 16.26
C ALA A 39 -1.10 -4.60 14.86
N TRP A 40 -0.91 -3.75 13.84
CA TRP A 40 -0.81 -4.15 12.44
C TRP A 40 0.56 -4.72 12.12
N VAL A 41 0.59 -5.97 11.64
CA VAL A 41 1.86 -6.64 11.27
C VAL A 41 2.31 -6.28 9.87
N PHE A 42 3.54 -6.65 9.53
CA PHE A 42 4.07 -6.55 8.17
C PHE A 42 4.06 -7.92 7.50
N LEU A 43 3.71 -7.95 6.21
CA LEU A 43 3.56 -9.16 5.41
C LEU A 43 4.60 -9.21 4.27
N ALA A 44 5.21 -10.38 4.09
CA ALA A 44 6.06 -10.68 2.94
C ALA A 44 5.52 -11.90 2.19
N TRP A 45 5.81 -11.96 0.89
CA TRP A 45 5.48 -13.13 0.07
C TRP A 45 6.43 -14.28 0.40
N ASP A 46 5.89 -15.40 0.85
CA ASP A 46 6.62 -16.64 1.02
C ASP A 46 6.43 -17.52 -0.25
N ALA A 47 7.53 -17.82 -0.93
CA ALA A 47 7.53 -18.62 -2.15
C ALA A 47 7.13 -20.08 -1.90
N SER A 48 7.42 -20.62 -0.71
CA SER A 48 7.15 -22.01 -0.37
C SER A 48 5.67 -22.25 -0.14
N SER A 49 5.03 -21.40 0.67
CA SER A 49 3.58 -21.50 0.93
C SER A 49 2.73 -20.78 -0.12
N LYS A 50 3.35 -20.06 -1.07
CA LYS A 50 2.68 -19.23 -2.08
C LYS A 50 1.62 -18.31 -1.44
N SER A 51 1.97 -17.71 -0.31
CA SER A 51 1.06 -16.87 0.47
C SER A 51 1.81 -15.74 1.16
N LEU A 52 1.07 -14.70 1.57
CA LEU A 52 1.61 -13.64 2.41
C LEU A 52 1.71 -14.15 3.85
N LYS A 53 2.87 -13.98 4.46
CA LYS A 53 3.13 -14.34 5.86
C LYS A 53 3.62 -13.16 6.68
N PRO A 54 3.28 -13.11 7.98
CA PRO A 54 3.86 -12.14 8.91
C PRO A 54 5.39 -12.20 8.90
N THR A 55 6.00 -11.02 8.99
CA THR A 55 7.46 -10.85 9.10
C THR A 55 7.84 -10.54 10.55
N THR A 56 9.15 -10.44 10.81
CA THR A 56 9.72 -10.07 12.12
C THR A 56 9.78 -8.56 12.36
N GLN A 57 9.33 -7.73 11.39
CA GLN A 57 9.35 -6.29 11.53
C GLN A 57 8.38 -5.84 12.64
N THR A 58 8.79 -4.83 13.41
CA THR A 58 8.00 -4.27 14.52
C THR A 58 6.60 -3.85 14.03
N PRO A 59 5.52 -4.43 14.57
CA PRO A 59 4.15 -4.05 14.22
C PRO A 59 3.84 -2.59 14.52
N ILE A 60 2.87 -2.02 13.80
CA ILE A 60 2.40 -0.64 14.03
C ILE A 60 1.18 -0.70 14.95
N PRO A 61 1.21 -0.05 16.14
CA PRO A 61 0.05 0.02 17.04
C PRO A 61 -1.18 0.63 16.36
N MET A 62 -2.38 0.21 16.78
CA MET A 62 -3.63 0.70 16.19
C MET A 62 -3.75 2.23 16.22
N SER A 63 -3.40 2.86 17.34
CA SER A 63 -3.44 4.32 17.50
C SER A 63 -2.50 5.05 16.54
N GLU A 64 -1.26 4.56 16.39
CA GLU A 64 -0.29 5.09 15.44
C GLU A 64 -0.81 4.92 14.00
N MET A 65 -1.40 3.77 13.67
CA MET A 65 -1.93 3.51 12.34
C MET A 65 -3.08 4.46 11.95
N VAL A 66 -4.02 4.71 12.88
CA VAL A 66 -5.11 5.67 12.68
C VAL A 66 -4.56 7.06 12.39
N GLN A 67 -3.57 7.51 13.16
CA GLN A 67 -2.94 8.83 12.95
C GLN A 67 -2.22 8.92 11.60
N ILE A 68 -1.47 7.88 11.21
CA ILE A 68 -0.79 7.81 9.91
C ILE A 68 -1.81 7.93 8.77
N ILE A 69 -2.90 7.16 8.81
CA ILE A 69 -3.89 7.14 7.73
C ILE A 69 -4.67 8.45 7.67
N ALA A 70 -5.08 9.00 8.82
CA ALA A 70 -5.71 10.30 8.89
C ALA A 70 -4.80 11.40 8.28
N SER A 71 -3.51 11.38 8.59
CA SER A 71 -2.54 12.31 8.01
C SER A 71 -2.43 12.13 6.50
N ILE A 72 -2.38 10.89 5.99
CA ILE A 72 -2.37 10.61 4.55
C ILE A 72 -3.62 11.19 3.88
N VAL A 73 -4.81 10.98 4.47
CA VAL A 73 -6.09 11.48 3.93
C VAL A 73 -6.06 13.00 3.76
N GLU A 74 -5.51 13.74 4.71
CA GLU A 74 -5.39 15.19 4.60
C GLU A 74 -4.32 15.61 3.58
N LEU A 75 -3.16 14.94 3.57
CA LEU A 75 -2.08 15.26 2.63
C LEU A 75 -2.49 15.03 1.17
N VAL A 76 -3.19 13.93 0.86
CA VAL A 76 -3.58 13.61 -0.54
C VAL A 76 -4.67 14.52 -1.10
N LYS A 77 -5.37 15.28 -0.24
CA LYS A 77 -6.34 16.30 -0.67
C LYS A 77 -5.65 17.61 -1.06
N LEU A 78 -4.40 17.83 -0.65
CA LEU A 78 -3.68 19.05 -0.95
C LEU A 78 -3.50 19.23 -2.48
N PRO A 79 -3.69 20.45 -3.00
CA PRO A 79 -3.49 20.73 -4.42
C PRO A 79 -2.11 20.32 -4.90
N ALA A 80 -2.01 19.70 -6.07
CA ALA A 80 -0.75 19.26 -6.69
C ALA A 80 0.10 18.29 -5.83
N MET A 81 -0.46 17.67 -4.79
CA MET A 81 0.25 16.65 -4.01
C MET A 81 0.35 15.31 -4.77
N VAL A 82 -0.76 14.83 -5.30
CA VAL A 82 -0.83 13.56 -6.06
C VAL A 82 -0.98 13.88 -7.54
N ASN A 83 0.06 13.61 -8.32
CA ASN A 83 0.09 13.88 -9.75
C ASN A 83 -0.64 12.80 -10.56
N GLN A 84 -0.52 11.54 -10.12
CA GLN A 84 -1.17 10.40 -10.78
C GLN A 84 -1.65 9.40 -9.74
N PHE A 85 -2.86 8.89 -9.93
CA PHE A 85 -3.37 7.73 -9.22
C PHE A 85 -4.26 6.94 -10.19
N LYS A 86 -3.71 5.87 -10.76
CA LYS A 86 -4.38 5.11 -11.83
C LYS A 86 -4.03 3.63 -11.81
N ALA A 87 -4.94 2.81 -12.30
CA ALA A 87 -4.66 1.43 -12.65
C ALA A 87 -3.70 1.38 -13.86
N LEU A 88 -2.78 0.42 -13.88
CA LEU A 88 -1.86 0.18 -15.01
C LEU A 88 -2.53 -0.58 -16.16
N LYS A 89 -3.61 -1.31 -15.87
CA LYS A 89 -4.47 -1.96 -16.86
C LYS A 89 -5.80 -1.24 -16.94
N ALA A 90 -6.37 -1.15 -18.15
CA ALA A 90 -7.71 -0.63 -18.32
C ALA A 90 -8.70 -1.54 -17.59
N LEU A 91 -9.52 -0.98 -16.70
CA LEU A 91 -10.50 -1.77 -15.92
C LEU A 91 -11.52 -2.46 -16.82
N LYS A 92 -11.84 -1.87 -17.98
CA LYS A 92 -12.75 -2.44 -18.99
C LYS A 92 -12.26 -3.75 -19.59
N SER A 93 -10.95 -3.98 -19.62
CA SER A 93 -10.35 -5.20 -20.16
C SER A 93 -10.00 -6.23 -19.07
N ALA A 94 -10.24 -5.90 -17.79
CA ALA A 94 -9.99 -6.81 -16.68
C ALA A 94 -11.23 -7.64 -16.39
N ASP A 95 -11.06 -8.96 -16.25
CA ASP A 95 -12.14 -9.83 -15.81
C ASP A 95 -12.35 -9.70 -14.29
N LEU A 96 -13.10 -8.68 -13.89
CA LEU A 96 -13.37 -8.39 -12.48
C LEU A 96 -14.11 -9.51 -11.74
N LYS A 97 -14.67 -10.50 -12.46
CA LYS A 97 -15.35 -11.65 -11.86
C LYS A 97 -14.39 -12.80 -11.53
N SER A 98 -13.20 -12.82 -12.12
CA SER A 98 -12.25 -13.88 -11.86
C SER A 98 -11.56 -13.68 -10.49
N PRO A 99 -11.51 -14.72 -9.64
CA PRO A 99 -10.98 -14.64 -8.28
C PRO A 99 -9.46 -14.44 -8.23
N THR A 100 -8.77 -14.57 -9.37
CA THR A 100 -7.31 -14.43 -9.48
C THR A 100 -6.88 -13.10 -10.09
N VAL A 101 -7.82 -12.21 -10.42
CA VAL A 101 -7.49 -10.96 -11.09
C VAL A 101 -6.83 -9.98 -10.15
N VAL A 102 -5.56 -9.69 -10.45
CA VAL A 102 -4.77 -8.64 -9.81
C VAL A 102 -4.68 -7.45 -10.74
N ILE A 103 -5.05 -6.27 -10.23
CA ILE A 103 -5.00 -5.00 -10.98
C ILE A 103 -3.88 -4.14 -10.37
N PRO A 104 -2.70 -4.07 -11.01
CA PRO A 104 -1.65 -3.17 -10.56
C PRO A 104 -2.11 -1.72 -10.69
N TRP A 105 -1.77 -0.90 -9.71
CA TRP A 105 -2.00 0.54 -9.73
C TRP A 105 -0.71 1.27 -9.38
N THR A 106 -0.65 2.54 -9.75
CA THR A 106 0.48 3.41 -9.43
C THR A 106 -0.02 4.72 -8.85
N MET A 107 0.76 5.27 -7.92
CA MET A 107 0.56 6.59 -7.35
C MET A 107 1.86 7.38 -7.48
N ALA A 108 1.79 8.55 -8.12
CA ALA A 108 2.91 9.48 -8.22
C ALA A 108 2.66 10.67 -7.29
N VAL A 109 3.54 10.81 -6.29
CA VAL A 109 3.56 11.96 -5.38
C VAL A 109 4.46 13.05 -5.98
N SER A 110 4.03 14.30 -5.87
CA SER A 110 4.79 15.46 -6.32
C SER A 110 6.00 15.69 -5.43
N LEU A 111 7.17 16.00 -6.03
CA LEU A 111 8.37 16.36 -5.29
C LEU A 111 8.45 17.85 -4.95
N ARG A 112 7.57 18.67 -5.54
CA ARG A 112 7.60 20.14 -5.40
C ARG A 112 6.75 20.66 -4.25
N HIS A 113 5.85 19.84 -3.73
CA HIS A 113 4.98 20.25 -2.64
C HIS A 113 5.76 20.19 -1.32
N GLU A 114 5.69 21.21 -0.48
CA GLU A 114 6.48 21.31 0.77
C GLU A 114 6.27 20.11 1.70
N ARG A 115 5.01 19.64 1.80
CA ARG A 115 4.63 18.45 2.59
C ARG A 115 4.78 17.11 1.86
N ALA A 116 5.40 17.07 0.68
CA ALA A 116 5.57 15.84 -0.08
C ALA A 116 6.39 14.78 0.66
N GLN A 117 7.45 15.20 1.33
CA GLN A 117 8.31 14.32 2.11
C GLN A 117 7.52 13.64 3.24
N GLN A 118 6.64 14.38 3.91
CA GLN A 118 5.78 13.83 4.96
C GLN A 118 4.86 12.74 4.41
N LEU A 119 4.18 13.01 3.28
CA LEU A 119 3.35 12.00 2.62
C LEU A 119 4.16 10.77 2.23
N TRP A 120 5.35 10.97 1.64
CA TRP A 120 6.24 9.87 1.27
C TRP A 120 6.64 9.00 2.46
N GLN A 121 7.00 9.60 3.60
CA GLN A 121 7.36 8.87 4.81
C GLN A 121 6.19 8.02 5.32
N HIS A 122 4.98 8.57 5.36
CA HIS A 122 3.79 7.80 5.73
C HIS A 122 3.51 6.65 4.77
N LEU A 123 3.64 6.87 3.46
CA LEU A 123 3.45 5.81 2.46
C LEU A 123 4.51 4.71 2.58
N MET A 124 5.76 5.06 2.85
CA MET A 124 6.83 4.08 3.10
C MET A 124 6.59 3.28 4.37
N ARG A 125 6.02 3.90 5.41
CA ARG A 125 5.62 3.20 6.64
C ARG A 125 4.54 2.15 6.40
N LEU A 126 3.67 2.37 5.42
CA LEU A 126 2.60 1.43 5.03
C LEU A 126 3.05 0.33 4.07
N VAL A 127 4.25 0.42 3.48
CA VAL A 127 4.76 -0.61 2.56
C VAL A 127 4.84 -1.94 3.29
N GLY A 128 4.16 -2.95 2.74
CA GLY A 128 4.11 -4.27 3.35
C GLY A 128 3.27 -4.37 4.62
N SER A 129 2.63 -3.30 5.10
CA SER A 129 1.73 -3.38 6.24
C SER A 129 0.47 -4.16 5.87
N SER A 130 -0.02 -5.00 6.79
CA SER A 130 -1.26 -5.76 6.64
C SER A 130 -2.50 -4.86 6.54
N VAL A 131 -2.43 -3.60 6.95
CA VAL A 131 -3.58 -2.67 6.92
C VAL A 131 -4.16 -2.48 5.51
N THR A 132 -3.30 -2.51 4.48
CA THR A 132 -3.76 -2.33 3.10
C THR A 132 -4.58 -3.54 2.61
N GLN A 133 -4.47 -4.70 3.27
CA GLN A 133 -5.31 -5.86 2.99
C GLN A 133 -6.79 -5.62 3.30
N LEU A 134 -7.11 -4.61 4.13
CA LEU A 134 -8.50 -4.17 4.29
C LEU A 134 -9.13 -3.73 2.97
N LEU A 135 -8.34 -3.22 2.02
CA LEU A 135 -8.77 -2.89 0.66
C LEU A 135 -8.33 -3.94 -0.38
N MET A 136 -7.92 -5.13 0.06
CA MET A 136 -7.42 -6.21 -0.79
C MET A 136 -6.25 -5.76 -1.67
N CYS A 137 -5.40 -4.88 -1.16
CA CYS A 137 -4.25 -4.35 -1.90
C CYS A 137 -2.95 -4.50 -1.13
N GLN A 138 -1.84 -4.52 -1.87
CA GLN A 138 -0.50 -4.48 -1.33
C GLN A 138 0.26 -3.36 -2.03
N MET A 139 0.95 -2.54 -1.24
CA MET A 139 1.81 -1.48 -1.74
C MET A 139 3.27 -1.91 -1.70
N ARG A 140 4.02 -1.48 -2.71
CA ARG A 140 5.48 -1.62 -2.78
C ARG A 140 6.09 -0.34 -3.34
N PRO A 141 7.32 0.03 -2.93
CA PRO A 141 8.01 1.15 -3.52
C PRO A 141 8.18 0.90 -5.02
N ALA A 142 8.00 1.94 -5.82
CA ALA A 142 8.31 1.85 -7.23
C ALA A 142 9.82 1.67 -7.39
N ASN A 143 10.24 0.53 -7.94
CA ASN A 143 11.62 0.38 -8.35
C ASN A 143 11.83 1.27 -9.57
N LEU A 144 12.76 2.22 -9.47
CA LEU A 144 13.27 3.01 -10.60
C LEU A 144 14.11 2.10 -11.50
N LYS A 145 13.49 1.06 -12.09
CA LYS A 145 14.13 0.32 -13.17
C LYS A 145 14.29 1.28 -14.32
N ARG A 146 15.49 1.27 -14.89
CA ARG A 146 15.81 2.01 -16.10
C ARG A 146 14.79 1.63 -17.17
N SER A 147 14.38 2.61 -17.98
CA SER A 147 13.53 2.30 -19.12
C SER A 147 14.28 1.35 -20.05
N LYS A 148 13.57 0.43 -20.72
CA LYS A 148 14.19 -0.47 -21.71
C LYS A 148 15.02 0.29 -22.75
N LEU A 149 14.60 1.50 -23.11
CA LEU A 149 15.34 2.39 -24.00
C LEU A 149 16.67 2.83 -23.38
N SER A 150 16.68 3.27 -22.13
CA SER A 150 17.92 3.65 -21.44
C SER A 150 18.86 2.46 -21.20
N GLU A 151 18.33 1.26 -20.95
CA GLU A 151 19.13 0.03 -20.90
C GLU A 151 19.74 -0.30 -22.27
N LEU A 152 18.97 -0.13 -23.36
CA LEU A 152 19.44 -0.35 -24.72
C LEU A 152 20.52 0.65 -25.13
N ILE A 153 20.33 1.95 -24.85
CA ILE A 153 21.35 2.98 -25.05
C ILE A 153 22.61 2.64 -24.27
N ALA A 154 22.47 2.26 -23.00
CA ALA A 154 23.63 1.89 -22.18
C ALA A 154 24.39 0.69 -22.78
N LYS A 155 23.66 -0.31 -23.30
CA LYS A 155 24.26 -1.47 -23.97
C LYS A 155 24.97 -1.09 -25.28
N CYS A 156 24.39 -0.18 -26.07
CA CYS A 156 24.99 0.28 -27.32
C CYS A 156 26.21 1.18 -27.11
N VAL A 157 26.20 2.03 -26.09
CA VAL A 157 27.28 3.01 -25.84
C VAL A 157 28.43 2.41 -25.02
N PHE A 158 28.11 1.59 -24.01
CA PHE A 158 29.10 1.10 -23.04
C PHE A 158 29.39 -0.41 -23.13
N GLY A 159 28.74 -1.11 -24.08
CA GLY A 159 28.85 -2.57 -24.21
C GLY A 159 28.04 -3.34 -23.17
N PRO A 160 27.94 -4.69 -23.30
CA PRO A 160 27.30 -5.53 -22.29
C PRO A 160 28.14 -5.57 -21.00
N LYS A 161 27.46 -5.47 -19.85
CA LYS A 161 28.02 -5.87 -18.55
C LYS A 161 27.73 -7.34 -18.29
#